data_AF-A0A485BCS0-F1
#
_entry.id   AF-A0A485BCS0-F1
#
_cell.length_a   1.000
_cell.length_b   1.000
_cell.length_c   1.000
_cell.angle_alpha   90.00
_cell.angle_beta   90.00
_cell.angle_gamma   90.00
#
_symmetry.space_group_name_H-M   'P 1'
#
loop_
_entity.id
_entity.type
_entity.pdbx_description
1 polymer ?
#
loop_
_entity_poly.entity_id
_entity_poly.type
_entity_poly.pdbx_seq_one_letter_code
_entity_poly.pdbx_strand_id
1 'polypeptide(L)'
;MPPLEEIETVAALCHSVGLPVTLAQLDIKGDIPGKMRTVAEAACAEGETIHNMPGGATADEVYAALLVADQYGQRFLHEWE
;
A
#
# COMPACT_ATOMS: atom_id res chain seq x y z
N MET A 1 -2.14 -6.33 -12.94
CA MET A 1 -1.60 -6.73 -11.61
C MET A 1 -0.23 -7.33 -11.85
N PRO A 2 0.84 -6.84 -11.19
CA PRO A 2 2.17 -7.41 -11.35
C PRO A 2 2.20 -8.88 -10.90
N PRO A 3 3.18 -9.68 -11.35
CA PRO A 3 3.36 -11.06 -10.89
C PRO A 3 3.53 -11.10 -9.36
N LEU A 4 2.96 -12.10 -8.70
CA LEU A 4 3.09 -12.27 -7.24
C LEU A 4 4.55 -12.34 -6.80
N GLU A 5 5.41 -12.99 -7.58
CA GLU A 5 6.85 -13.09 -7.34
C GLU A 5 7.56 -11.72 -7.26
N GLU A 6 7.13 -10.73 -8.05
CA GLU A 6 7.69 -9.37 -7.97
C GLU A 6 7.31 -8.70 -6.64
N ILE A 7 6.06 -8.87 -6.21
CA ILE A 7 5.57 -8.30 -4.94
C ILE A 7 6.32 -8.94 -3.77
N GLU A 8 6.50 -10.26 -3.78
CA GLU A 8 7.25 -11.00 -2.76
C GLU A 8 8.71 -10.55 -2.68
N THR A 9 9.36 -10.41 -3.84
CA THR A 9 10.75 -9.98 -3.92
C THR A 9 10.93 -8.57 -3.33
N VAL A 10 10.04 -7.64 -3.67
CA VAL A 10 10.07 -6.27 -3.15
C VAL A 10 9.76 -6.24 -1.65
N ALA A 11 8.74 -6.99 -1.20
CA ALA A 11 8.40 -7.08 0.22
C ALA A 11 9.55 -7.64 1.06
N ALA A 12 10.19 -8.72 0.58
CA ALA A 12 11.36 -9.31 1.22
C ALA A 12 12.55 -8.36 1.27
N LEU A 13 12.81 -7.63 0.17
CA LEU A 13 13.86 -6.62 0.15
C LEU A 13 13.58 -5.51 1.17
N CYS A 14 12.37 -4.93 1.14
CA CYS A 14 11.95 -3.89 2.07
C CYS A 14 12.10 -4.36 3.53
N HIS A 15 11.63 -5.56 3.84
CA HIS A 15 11.78 -6.14 5.17
C HIS A 15 13.26 -6.32 5.57
N SER A 16 14.11 -6.82 4.66
CA SER A 16 15.53 -7.06 4.93
C SER A 16 16.33 -5.80 5.30
N VAL A 17 15.90 -4.64 4.80
CA VAL A 17 16.53 -3.34 5.11
C VAL A 17 15.79 -2.54 6.19
N GLY A 18 14.74 -3.11 6.79
CA GLY A 18 13.94 -2.48 7.85
C GLY A 18 12.94 -1.43 7.37
N LEU A 19 12.57 -1.44 6.08
CA LEU A 19 11.49 -0.62 5.58
C LEU A 19 10.12 -1.20 5.98
N PRO A 20 9.13 -0.33 6.27
CA PRO A 20 7.79 -0.76 6.62
C PRO A 20 7.06 -1.35 5.41
N VAL A 21 6.45 -2.51 5.60
CA VAL A 21 5.58 -3.18 4.62
C VAL A 21 4.12 -3.19 5.03
N THR A 22 3.79 -2.65 6.21
CA THR A 22 2.43 -2.52 6.76
C THR A 22 2.17 -1.13 7.34
N LEU A 23 0.90 -0.74 7.42
CA LEU A 23 0.42 0.46 8.09
C LEU A 23 0.75 0.45 9.59
N ALA A 24 0.72 -0.73 10.22
CA ALA A 24 1.07 -0.88 11.63
C ALA A 24 2.54 -0.52 11.93
N GLN A 25 3.47 -0.81 11.00
CA GLN A 25 4.87 -0.41 11.10
C GLN A 25 5.08 1.10 10.88
N LEU A 26 4.14 1.77 10.18
CA LEU A 26 4.06 3.22 10.07
C LEU A 26 3.38 3.89 11.27
N ASP A 27 3.10 3.12 12.33
CA ASP A 27 2.36 3.54 13.53
C ASP A 27 0.89 3.96 13.26
N ILE A 28 0.34 3.53 12.13
CA ILE A 28 -1.06 3.73 11.76
C ILE A 28 -1.88 2.54 12.27
N LYS A 29 -2.30 2.60 13.54
CA LYS A 29 -3.06 1.52 14.22
C LYS A 29 -4.54 1.84 14.46
N GLY A 30 -4.94 3.10 14.23
CA GLY A 30 -6.28 3.59 14.51
C GLY A 30 -6.81 4.47 13.38
N ASP A 31 -8.12 4.37 13.16
CA ASP A 31 -8.86 5.05 12.10
C ASP A 31 -8.30 4.77 10.69
N ILE A 32 -7.98 3.51 10.41
CA ILE A 32 -7.47 3.08 9.10
C ILE A 32 -8.44 3.47 7.96
N PRO A 33 -9.76 3.20 8.04
CA PRO A 33 -10.67 3.54 6.96
C PRO A 33 -10.71 5.05 6.67
N GLY A 34 -10.78 5.89 7.71
CA GLY A 34 -10.81 7.35 7.56
C GLY A 34 -9.51 7.88 6.97
N LYS A 35 -8.37 7.50 7.57
CA LYS A 35 -7.04 7.96 7.12
C LYS A 35 -6.71 7.48 5.71
N MET A 36 -6.98 6.22 5.39
CA MET A 36 -6.70 5.69 4.04
C MET A 36 -7.55 6.40 3.00
N ARG A 37 -8.80 6.76 3.32
CA ARG A 37 -9.65 7.55 2.41
C ARG A 37 -9.08 8.95 2.20
N THR A 38 -8.65 9.64 3.26
CA THR A 38 -7.98 10.95 3.13
C THR A 38 -6.70 10.86 2.30
N VAL A 39 -5.88 9.82 2.53
CA VAL A 39 -4.64 9.59 1.75
C VAL A 39 -4.97 9.31 0.28
N ALA A 40 -5.98 8.49 0.01
CA ALA A 40 -6.38 8.18 -1.35
C ALA A 40 -6.93 9.40 -2.11
N GLU A 41 -7.76 10.22 -1.45
CA GLU A 41 -8.26 11.48 -2.02
C GLU A 41 -7.11 12.46 -2.27
N ALA A 42 -6.15 12.57 -1.34
CA ALA A 42 -4.96 13.40 -1.52
C ALA A 42 -4.05 12.91 -2.65
N ALA A 43 -3.86 11.59 -2.79
CA ALA A 43 -3.08 10.99 -3.86
C ALA A 43 -3.72 11.17 -5.24
N CYS A 44 -5.06 11.23 -5.30
CA CYS A 44 -5.84 11.50 -6.51
C CYS A 44 -6.10 13.00 -6.76
N ALA A 45 -5.51 13.91 -5.98
CA ALA A 45 -5.69 15.34 -6.16
C ALA A 45 -5.22 15.82 -7.55
N GLU A 46 -5.76 16.96 -7.98
CA GLU A 46 -5.40 17.55 -9.27
C GLU A 46 -3.91 17.97 -9.27
N GLY A 47 -3.16 17.53 -10.28
CA GLY A 47 -1.72 17.80 -10.39
C GLY A 47 -0.80 16.73 -9.81
N GLU A 48 -1.35 15.67 -9.20
CA GLU A 48 -0.54 14.56 -8.71
C GLU A 48 -0.01 13.63 -9.79
N THR A 49 1.06 12.92 -9.45
CA THR A 49 1.72 11.99 -10.39
C THR A 49 0.90 10.75 -10.70
N ILE A 50 -0.14 10.46 -9.91
CA ILE A 50 -0.98 9.27 -10.07
C ILE A 50 -1.74 9.25 -11.40
N HIS A 51 -2.02 10.43 -11.97
CA HIS A 51 -2.69 10.58 -13.26
C HIS A 51 -1.83 10.13 -14.44
N ASN A 52 -0.52 9.97 -14.25
CA ASN A 52 0.39 9.42 -15.26
C ASN A 52 0.29 7.90 -15.38
N MET A 53 -0.42 7.23 -14.45
CA MET A 53 -0.57 5.78 -14.49
C MET A 53 -1.47 5.37 -15.66
N PRO A 54 -1.05 4.40 -16.50
CA PRO A 54 -1.88 3.95 -17.62
C PRO A 54 -3.17 3.32 -17.12
N GLY A 55 -4.31 3.89 -17.52
CA GLY A 55 -5.64 3.50 -17.05
C GLY A 55 -6.28 4.48 -16.05
N GLY A 56 -5.50 5.45 -15.55
CA GLY A 56 -5.93 6.32 -14.45
C GLY A 56 -6.05 5.54 -13.13
N ALA A 57 -6.21 6.28 -12.04
CA ALA A 57 -6.51 5.70 -10.73
C ALA A 57 -7.55 6.56 -10.03
N THR A 58 -8.64 5.93 -9.59
CA THR A 58 -9.66 6.58 -8.76
C THR A 58 -9.31 6.48 -7.28
N ALA A 59 -9.80 7.42 -6.47
CA ALA A 59 -9.55 7.40 -5.03
C ALA A 59 -10.03 6.08 -4.37
N ASP A 60 -11.12 5.49 -4.87
CA ASP A 60 -11.60 4.21 -4.36
C ASP A 60 -10.66 3.03 -4.72
N GLU A 61 -10.05 3.05 -5.91
CA GLU A 61 -9.03 2.05 -6.30
C GLU A 61 -7.74 2.20 -5.49
N VAL A 62 -7.30 3.44 -5.24
CA VAL A 62 -6.14 3.72 -4.39
C VAL A 62 -6.40 3.28 -2.96
N TYR A 63 -7.58 3.58 -2.43
CA TYR A 63 -8.02 3.13 -1.12
C TYR A 63 -8.01 1.60 -1.01
N ALA A 64 -8.58 0.90 -2.00
CA ALA A 64 -8.57 -0.55 -2.04
C ALA A 64 -7.15 -1.11 -2.12
N ALA A 65 -6.28 -0.51 -2.94
CA ALA A 65 -4.88 -0.92 -3.08
C ALA A 65 -4.11 -0.75 -1.77
N LEU A 66 -4.31 0.35 -1.02
CA LEU A 66 -3.70 0.57 0.28
C LEU A 66 -4.08 -0.53 1.29
N LEU A 67 -5.36 -0.92 1.33
CA LEU A 67 -5.82 -1.97 2.23
C LEU A 67 -5.29 -3.36 1.84
N VAL A 68 -5.27 -3.67 0.55
CA VAL A 68 -4.73 -4.95 0.06
C VAL A 68 -3.22 -5.03 0.30
N ALA A 69 -2.48 -3.94 0.07
CA ALA A 69 -1.05 -3.88 0.34
C ALA A 69 -0.75 -4.10 1.83
N ASP A 70 -1.53 -3.48 2.73
CA ASP A 70 -1.40 -3.70 4.17
C ASP A 70 -1.67 -5.15 4.58
N GLN A 71 -2.78 -5.74 4.09
CA GLN A 71 -3.10 -7.16 4.36
C GLN A 71 -2.02 -8.10 3.82
N TYR A 72 -1.47 -7.79 2.65
CA TYR A 72 -0.39 -8.56 2.05
C TYR A 72 0.88 -8.48 2.90
N GLY A 73 1.28 -7.29 3.34
CA GLY A 73 2.41 -7.10 4.24
C GLY A 73 2.23 -7.81 5.59
N GLN A 74 1.02 -7.78 6.16
CA GLN A 74 0.73 -8.51 7.41
C GLN A 74 0.88 -10.01 7.22
N ARG A 75 0.36 -10.56 6.10
CA ARG A 75 0.51 -11.97 5.78
C ARG A 75 1.97 -12.35 5.55
N PHE A 76 2.72 -11.52 4.84
CA PHE A 76 4.15 -11.70 4.62
C PHE A 76 4.91 -11.75 5.95
N LEU A 77 4.63 -10.82 6.87
CA LEU A 77 5.25 -10.83 8.20
C LEU A 77 4.90 -12.08 8.99
N HIS A 78 3.66 -12.56 8.93
CA HIS A 78 3.23 -13.77 9.64
C HIS A 78 3.80 -15.07 9.03
N GLU A 79 4.07 -15.10 7.72
CA GLU A 79 4.70 -16.24 7.05
C GLU A 79 6.23 -16.27 7.25
N TRP A 80 6.85 -15.14 7.61
CA TRP A 80 8.29 -14.99 7.83
C TRP A 80 8.70 -14.98 9.32
N GLU A 81 7.73 -15.10 10.24
CA GLU A 81 7.92 -15.25 11.70
C GLU A 81 7.99 -16.74 12.10
#